data_AF-A0A1L3FNF1-F1
#
_entry.id   AF-A0A1L3FNF1-F1
#
_cell.length_a   1.000
_cell.length_b   1.000
_cell.length_c   1.000
_cell.angle_alpha   90.00
_cell.angle_beta   90.00
_cell.angle_gamma   90.00
#
_symmetry.space_group_name_H-M   'P 1'
#
loop_
_entity.id
_entity.type
_entity.pdbx_description
1 polymer ?
#
loop_
_entity_poly.entity_id
_entity_poly.type
_entity_poly.pdbx_seq_one_letter_code
_entity_poly.pdbx_strand_id
1 'polypeptide(L)' 'MENAINHVNADHGTDEWRPIRYTNDSFSQPALARLYRAAKIGVVTPRRDGMNLVAKEYVAAQDPEDPGVLGSRLN' A
#
# COMPACT_ATOMS: atom_id res chain seq x y z
N MET A 1 -5.80 -0.53 -15.29
CA MET A 1 -5.34 -0.95 -13.95
C MET A 1 -5.58 -2.45 -13.78
N GLU A 2 -6.83 -2.89 -13.83
CA GLU A 2 -7.23 -4.30 -13.65
C GLU A 2 -6.52 -5.26 -14.61
N ASN A 3 -6.38 -4.91 -15.89
CA ASN A 3 -5.63 -5.76 -16.84
C ASN A 3 -4.17 -5.96 -16.44
N ALA A 4 -3.50 -4.93 -15.91
CA ALA A 4 -2.12 -5.05 -15.45
C ALA A 4 -2.01 -5.88 -14.17
N ILE A 5 -2.98 -5.73 -13.25
CA ILE A 5 -3.08 -6.53 -12.03
C ILE A 5 -3.30 -8.01 -12.39
N ASN A 6 -4.21 -8.29 -13.32
CA ASN A 6 -4.51 -9.64 -13.76
C ASN A 6 -3.31 -10.29 -14.45
N HIS A 7 -2.58 -9.54 -15.28
CA HIS A 7 -1.34 -10.00 -15.92
C HIS A 7 -0.30 -10.39 -14.86
N VAL A 8 0.03 -9.50 -13.92
CA VAL A 8 1.01 -9.80 -12.84
C VAL A 8 0.57 -11.00 -11.99
N ASN A 9 -0.72 -11.09 -11.65
CA ASN A 9 -1.24 -12.21 -10.90
C ASN A 9 -1.20 -13.53 -11.69
N ALA A 10 -1.35 -13.50 -13.02
CA ALA A 10 -1.23 -14.68 -13.86
C ALA A 10 0.22 -15.13 -13.99
N ASP A 11 1.16 -14.18 -14.14
CA ASP A 11 2.58 -14.47 -14.35
C ASP A 11 3.29 -14.97 -13.08
N HIS A 12 2.85 -14.50 -11.90
CA HIS A 12 3.56 -14.73 -10.64
C HIS A 12 2.71 -15.39 -9.55
N GLY A 13 1.41 -15.57 -9.79
CA GLY A 13 0.51 -16.24 -8.85
C GLY A 13 0.70 -17.74 -8.82
N THR A 14 0.26 -18.34 -7.72
CA THR A 14 0.11 -19.79 -7.56
C THR A 14 -1.29 -20.08 -7.05
N ASP A 15 -1.65 -21.37 -6.96
CA ASP A 15 -2.96 -21.76 -6.42
C ASP A 15 -3.17 -21.29 -4.96
N GLU A 16 -2.08 -21.12 -4.20
CA GLU A 16 -2.13 -20.73 -2.79
C GLU A 16 -1.85 -19.23 -2.56
N TRP A 17 -1.31 -18.52 -3.56
CA TRP A 17 -0.84 -17.14 -3.37
C TRP A 17 -1.17 -16.20 -4.54
N ARG A 18 -1.65 -15.01 -4.19
CA ARG A 18 -1.94 -13.90 -5.13
C ARG A 18 -1.02 -12.71 -4.84
N PRO A 19 -0.11 -12.36 -5.75
CA PRO A 19 0.84 -11.26 -5.58
C PRO A 19 0.18 -9.89 -5.34
N ILE A 20 -0.86 -9.57 -6.10
CA ILE A 20 -1.59 -8.31 -5.98
C ILE A 20 -3.01 -8.57 -5.51
N ARG A 21 -3.33 -8.07 -4.30
CA ARG A 21 -4.70 -7.92 -3.81
C ARG A 21 -5.14 -6.48 -4.04
N TYR A 22 -6.11 -6.30 -4.93
CA TYR A 22 -6.73 -5.01 -5.21
C TYR A 22 -8.18 -5.02 -4.72
N THR A 23 -8.58 -3.96 -4.04
CA THR A 23 -9.94 -3.72 -3.59
C THR A 23 -10.29 -2.25 -3.86
N ASN A 24 -11.55 -2.01 -4.20
CA ASN A 24 -12.15 -0.68 -4.32
C ASN A 24 -13.20 -0.45 -3.19
N ASP A 25 -12.91 -0.97 -2.01
CA ASP A 25 -13.75 -0.82 -0.83
C ASP A 25 -13.31 0.39 0.00
N SER A 26 -14.28 1.01 0.68
CA SER A 26 -14.01 2.04 1.67
C SER A 26 -13.62 1.40 3.00
N PHE A 27 -12.49 1.83 3.57
CA PHE A 27 -12.04 1.37 4.90
C PHE A 27 -12.22 2.48 5.94
N SER A 28 -12.57 2.10 7.17
CA SER A 28 -12.52 3.02 8.29
C SER A 28 -11.06 3.38 8.62
N GLN A 29 -10.85 4.56 9.21
CA GLN A 29 -9.50 5.01 9.57
C GLN A 29 -8.75 4.02 10.50
N PRO A 30 -9.39 3.41 11.52
CA PRO A 30 -8.74 2.37 12.33
C PRO A 30 -8.35 1.12 11.53
N ALA A 31 -9.13 0.74 10.51
CA ALA A 31 -8.81 -0.39 9.66
C ALA A 31 -7.59 -0.09 8.78
N LEU A 32 -7.50 1.11 8.19
CA LEU A 32 -6.34 1.55 7.43
C LEU A 32 -5.08 1.61 8.29
N ALA A 33 -5.15 2.15 9.51
CA ALA A 33 -4.01 2.20 10.42
C ALA A 33 -3.45 0.79 10.74
N ARG A 34 -4.32 -0.22 10.89
CA ARG A 34 -3.89 -1.61 11.08
C ARG A 34 -3.19 -2.18 9.85
N LEU A 35 -3.71 -1.88 8.65
CA LEU A 35 -3.06 -2.28 7.40
C LEU A 35 -1.69 -1.63 7.25
N TYR A 36 -1.57 -0.34 7.54
CA TYR A 36 -0.29 0.38 7.51
C TYR A 36 0.72 -0.22 8.49
N ARG A 37 0.32 -0.51 9.73
CA ARG A 37 1.21 -1.11 10.73
C ARG A 37 1.68 -2.51 10.35
N ALA A 38 0.82 -3.31 9.71
CA ALA A 38 1.19 -4.63 9.23
C ALA A 38 2.10 -4.58 7.98
N ALA A 39 2.06 -3.49 7.23
CA ALA A 39 2.80 -3.34 5.98
C ALA A 39 4.25 -2.92 6.22
N LYS A 40 5.18 -3.78 5.79
CA LYS A 40 6.63 -3.49 5.83
C LYS A 40 7.08 -2.39 4.87
N ILE A 41 6.30 -2.14 3.80
CA ILE A 41 6.60 -1.12 2.81
C ILE A 41 5.31 -0.39 2.43
N GLY A 42 5.35 0.94 2.45
CA GLY A 42 4.33 1.81 1.89
C GLY A 42 4.85 2.47 0.62
N VAL A 43 4.12 2.35 -0.50
CA VAL A 43 4.46 3.03 -1.76
C VAL A 43 3.34 3.99 -2.12
N VAL A 44 3.66 5.27 -2.15
CA VAL A 44 2.70 6.34 -2.44
C VAL A 44 3.24 7.19 -3.59
N THR A 45 2.66 7.03 -4.78
CA THR A 45 3.14 7.68 -6.02
C THR A 45 2.02 8.50 -6.69
N PRO A 46 1.63 9.65 -6.13
CA PRO A 46 0.65 10.50 -6.78
C PRO A 46 1.28 11.22 -7.98
N ARG A 47 0.54 11.37 -9.08
CA ARG A 47 1.02 12.11 -10.27
C ARG A 47 1.07 13.63 -10.06
N ARG A 48 0.24 14.18 -9.16
CA ARG A 48 0.25 15.57 -8.69
C ARG A 48 -0.38 15.61 -7.31
N ASP A 49 0.37 15.99 -6.29
CA ASP A 49 -0.20 16.18 -4.95
C ASP A 49 0.65 17.18 -4.16
N GLY A 50 0.00 18.16 -3.53
CA GLY A 50 0.66 19.17 -2.69
C GLY A 50 0.83 18.71 -1.23
N MET A 51 0.05 17.72 -0.78
CA MET A 51 0.10 17.16 0.57
C MET A 51 -0.55 15.78 0.60
N ASN A 52 0.26 14.71 0.66
CA ASN A 52 -0.28 13.36 0.73
C ASN A 52 -0.46 12.93 2.20
N LEU A 53 -1.72 12.96 2.68
CA LEU A 53 -2.04 12.55 4.06
C LEU A 53 -1.81 11.05 4.29
N VAL A 54 -1.98 10.21 3.27
CA VAL A 54 -1.75 8.76 3.36
C VAL A 54 -0.29 8.44 3.71
N ALA A 55 0.67 9.17 3.13
CA ALA A 55 2.08 9.04 3.50
C ALA A 55 2.34 9.36 4.98
N LYS A 56 1.69 10.39 5.52
CA LYS A 56 1.82 10.76 6.94
C LYS A 56 1.16 9.74 7.86
N GLU A 57 -0.03 9.25 7.48
CA GLU A 57 -0.73 8.20 8.22
C GLU A 57 0.06 6.89 8.26
N TYR A 58 0.72 6.52 7.15
CA TYR A 58 1.57 5.34 7.10
C TYR A 58 2.71 5.41 8.12
N VAL A 59 3.46 6.52 8.12
CA VAL A 59 4.57 6.75 9.07
C VAL A 59 4.06 6.79 10.51
N ALA A 60 2.93 7.46 10.76
CA ALA A 60 2.36 7.57 12.10
C ALA A 60 1.86 6.22 12.67
N ALA A 61 1.51 5.26 11.80
CA ALA A 61 1.00 3.96 12.20
C ALA A 61 2.11 2.89 12.42
N GLN A 62 3.37 3.17 12.06
CA GLN A 62 4.45 2.19 12.20
C GLN A 62 4.80 1.91 13.67
N ASP A 63 5.28 0.69 13.92
CA ASP A 63 5.90 0.37 15.19
C ASP A 63 7.29 1.03 15.26
N PRO A 64 7.59 1.88 16.27
CA PRO A 64 8.89 2.53 16.36
C PRO A 64 10.06 1.55 16.54
N GLU A 65 9.81 0.35 17.07
CA GLU A 65 10.85 -0.67 17.28
C GLU A 65 11.14 -1.49 16.01
N ASP A 66 10.22 -1.53 15.04
CA ASP A 66 10.36 -2.24 13.75
C ASP A 66 9.54 -1.51 12.65
N PRO A 67 9.97 -0.30 12.24
CA PRO A 67 9.19 0.51 11.33
C PRO A 67 9.36 0.06 9.88
N GLY A 68 8.26 0.06 9.12
CA GLY A 68 8.29 -0.11 7.68
C GLY A 68 8.86 1.11 6.94
N VAL A 69 9.16 0.92 5.65
CA VAL A 69 9.79 1.94 4.80
C VAL A 69 8.77 2.61 3.87
N LEU A 70 8.75 3.94 3.84
CA LEU A 70 7.93 4.72 2.90
C LEU A 70 8.76 5.12 1.67
N GLY A 71 8.36 4.63 0.49
CA GLY A 71 8.86 5.08 -0.80
C GLY A 71 7.88 6.05 -1.46
N SER A 72 8.32 7.27 -1.78
CA SER A 72 7.57 8.18 -2.64
C SER A 72 8.46 8.66 -3.79
N ARG A 73 7.88 8.80 -4.99
CA ARG A 73 8.55 9.38 -6.14
C ARG A 73 8.17 10.85 -6.21
N LEU A 74 9.00 11.71 -5.64
CA LEU A 74 8.94 13.16 -5.86
C LEU A 74 9.58 13.43 -7.22
N ASN A 75 8.83 14.06 -8.12
CA ASN A 75 9.32 14.52 -9.42
C ASN A 75 9.55 16.02 -9.34
#